data_AF-A0A2U2BXS7-F1
#
_entry.id   AF-A0A2U2BXS7-F1
#
_cell.length_a   1.000
_cell.length_b   1.000
_cell.length_c   1.000
_cell.angle_alpha   90.00
_cell.angle_beta   90.00
_cell.angle_gamma   90.00
#
_symmetry.space_group_name_H-M   'P 1'
#
loop_
_entity.id
_entity.type
_entity.pdbx_description
1 polymer ?
#
loop_
_entity_poly.entity_id
_entity_poly.type
_entity_poly.pdbx_seq_one_letter_code
_entity_poly.pdbx_strand_id
1 'polypeptide(L)'
;MAEIDDGFLDALAQKRIRNRRIVARRPDALYARSGLQRFAEPLGDGWYADTNLSKQQKVVRLREACDLLGLAFGRDVEVGFR
;
A
#
# COMPACT_ATOMS: atom_id res chain seq x y z
N MET A 1 13.78 13.46 4.14
CA MET A 1 12.58 12.61 4.29
C MET A 1 12.01 12.50 2.90
N ALA A 2 11.86 11.30 2.31
CA ALA A 2 11.28 11.19 0.98
C ALA A 2 9.84 11.72 1.07
N GLU A 3 9.61 12.89 0.49
CA GLU A 3 8.28 13.46 0.33
C GLU A 3 7.47 12.41 -0.44
N ILE A 4 6.39 11.92 0.18
CA ILE A 4 5.56 10.93 -0.48
C ILE A 4 4.87 11.68 -1.61
N ASP A 5 5.39 11.52 -2.82
CA ASP A 5 4.85 12.15 -4.01
C ASP A 5 3.39 11.71 -4.20
N ASP A 6 2.47 12.67 -4.20
CA ASP A 6 1.05 12.44 -4.40
C ASP A 6 0.81 11.70 -5.73
N GLY A 7 1.64 11.94 -6.75
CA GLY A 7 1.59 11.22 -8.02
C GLY A 7 1.87 9.72 -7.88
N PHE A 8 2.80 9.34 -7.00
CA PHE A 8 3.08 7.94 -6.71
C PHE A 8 1.92 7.28 -5.97
N LEU A 9 1.36 7.94 -4.95
CA LEU A 9 0.22 7.37 -4.21
C LEU A 9 -1.04 7.27 -5.07
N ASP A 10 -1.27 8.23 -5.96
CA ASP A 10 -2.35 8.15 -6.94
C ASP A 10 -2.19 6.95 -7.87
N ALA A 11 -0.97 6.70 -8.38
CA ALA A 11 -0.68 5.51 -9.19
C ALA A 11 -0.88 4.21 -8.39
N LEU A 12 -0.40 4.19 -7.13
CA LEU A 12 -0.54 3.04 -6.24
C LEU A 12 -2.00 2.77 -5.85
N ALA A 13 -2.83 3.81 -5.75
CA ALA A 13 -4.26 3.68 -5.46
C ALA A 13 -5.06 3.00 -6.58
N GLN A 14 -4.54 3.02 -7.81
CA GLN A 14 -5.13 2.28 -8.94
C GLN A 14 -4.82 0.78 -8.87
N LYS A 15 -3.78 0.38 -8.14
CA LYS A 15 -3.43 -1.04 -7.97
C LYS A 15 -4.41 -1.73 -7.05
N ARG A 16 -4.83 -2.93 -7.46
CA ARG A 16 -5.70 -3.81 -6.66
C ARG A 16 -5.08 -5.17 -6.50
N ILE A 17 -5.03 -5.64 -5.27
CA ILE A 17 -4.65 -7.02 -4.94
C ILE A 17 -5.93 -7.75 -4.54
N ARG A 18 -6.41 -8.62 -5.43
CA ARG A 18 -7.76 -9.20 -5.35
C ARG A 18 -8.78 -8.07 -5.25
N ASN A 19 -9.56 -8.01 -4.15
CA ASN A 19 -10.63 -7.04 -3.97
C ASN A 19 -10.21 -5.81 -3.15
N ARG A 20 -8.92 -5.66 -2.82
CA ARG A 20 -8.40 -4.60 -1.94
C ARG A 20 -7.49 -3.63 -2.70
N ARG A 21 -7.53 -2.36 -2.32
CA ARG A 21 -6.49 -1.39 -2.71
C ARG A 21 -5.36 -1.41 -1.68
N ILE A 22 -4.17 -0.99 -2.11
CA ILE A 22 -3.00 -0.87 -1.25
C ILE A 22 -3.07 0.43 -0.45
N VAL A 23 -3.35 1.53 -1.15
CA VAL A 23 -3.60 2.86 -0.57
C VAL A 23 -4.90 3.47 -1.10
N ALA A 24 -5.50 4.36 -0.33
CA ALA A 24 -6.67 5.14 -0.75
C ALA A 24 -6.82 6.43 0.07
N ARG A 25 -7.53 7.43 -0.47
CA ARG A 25 -7.89 8.67 0.25
C ARG A 25 -8.96 8.50 1.34
N ARG A 26 -9.57 7.31 1.44
CA ARG A 26 -10.56 6.98 2.47
C ARG A 26 -10.40 5.53 2.94
N PRO A 27 -10.57 5.23 4.25
CA PRO A 27 -10.48 3.87 4.78
C PRO A 27 -11.42 2.86 4.14
N ASP A 28 -12.63 3.28 3.78
CA ASP A 28 -13.64 2.41 3.15
C ASP A 28 -13.34 2.08 1.69
N ALA A 29 -12.56 2.94 1.02
CA ALA A 29 -12.11 2.69 -0.35
C ALA A 29 -11.00 1.62 -0.44
N LEU A 30 -10.36 1.25 0.68
CA LEU A 30 -9.35 0.19 0.74
C LEU A 30 -9.96 -1.21 0.60
N TYR A 31 -11.16 -1.41 1.15
CA TYR A 31 -11.74 -2.74 1.34
C TYR A 31 -13.14 -2.83 0.73
N ALA A 32 -13.37 -3.84 -0.11
CA ALA A 32 -14.72 -4.14 -0.62
C ALA A 32 -15.69 -4.62 0.49
N ARG A 33 -15.18 -5.12 1.62
CA ARG A 33 -15.98 -5.65 2.73
C ARG A 33 -16.02 -4.66 3.89
N SER A 34 -17.21 -4.46 4.45
CA SER A 34 -17.43 -3.66 5.65
C SER A 34 -16.73 -4.26 6.89
N GLY A 35 -16.35 -3.39 7.84
CA GLY A 35 -15.71 -3.75 9.11
C GLY A 35 -14.18 -3.85 9.07
N LEU A 36 -13.56 -3.85 7.88
CA LEU A 36 -12.10 -3.88 7.74
C LEU A 36 -11.46 -2.48 7.77
N GLN A 37 -12.26 -1.42 7.63
CA GLN A 37 -11.80 -0.03 7.62
C GLN A 37 -11.04 0.37 8.89
N ARG A 38 -11.34 -0.27 10.02
CA ARG A 38 -10.65 -0.06 11.30
C ARG A 38 -9.15 -0.45 11.28
N PHE A 39 -8.73 -1.20 10.26
CA PHE A 39 -7.33 -1.60 10.06
C PHE A 39 -6.61 -0.72 9.03
N ALA A 40 -7.25 0.38 8.59
CA ALA A 40 -6.60 1.36 7.74
C ALA A 40 -5.67 2.22 8.59
N GLU A 41 -4.40 2.28 8.24
CA GLU A 41 -3.43 3.16 8.90
C GLU A 41 -3.24 4.44 8.08
N PRO A 42 -3.23 5.62 8.73
CA PRO A 42 -2.98 6.88 8.04
C PRO A 42 -1.51 6.96 7.56
N LEU A 43 -1.31 7.45 6.34
CA LEU A 43 0.02 7.74 5.77
C LEU A 43 0.38 9.23 5.82
N GLY A 44 -0.59 10.10 6.12
CA GLY A 44 -0.47 11.56 5.95
C GLY A 44 -1.32 12.05 4.78
N ASP A 45 -1.62 13.36 4.75
CA ASP A 45 -2.30 14.03 3.61
C ASP A 45 -3.60 13.36 3.13
N GLY A 46 -4.37 12.81 4.08
CA GLY A 46 -5.63 12.12 3.80
C GLY A 46 -5.46 10.75 3.13
N TRP A 47 -4.25 10.22 3.04
CA TRP A 47 -3.98 8.87 2.55
C TRP A 47 -4.00 7.83 3.66
N TYR A 48 -4.43 6.62 3.29
CA TYR A 48 -4.51 5.46 4.17
C TYR A 48 -3.93 4.23 3.47
N ALA A 49 -3.33 3.32 4.23
CA ALA A 49 -2.81 2.04 3.75
C ALA A 49 -3.51 0.85 4.42
N ASP A 50 -3.58 -0.28 3.73
CA ASP A 50 -4.03 -1.52 4.34
C ASP A 50 -2.90 -2.22 5.13
N THR A 51 -3.12 -2.54 6.42
CA THR A 51 -2.03 -3.05 7.27
C THR A 51 -2.29 -4.41 7.93
N ASN A 52 -3.55 -4.86 7.97
CA ASN A 52 -3.92 -6.19 8.44
C ASN A 52 -3.54 -7.29 7.41
N LEU A 53 -2.26 -7.64 7.39
CA LEU A 53 -1.60 -8.42 6.35
C LEU A 53 -0.60 -9.43 6.90
N SER A 54 -0.58 -10.62 6.30
CA SER A 54 0.51 -11.60 6.51
C SER A 54 1.83 -11.11 5.89
N LYS A 55 2.96 -11.72 6.28
CA LYS A 55 4.29 -11.40 5.70
C LYS A 55 4.28 -11.50 4.17
N GLN A 56 3.69 -12.56 3.61
CA GLN A 56 3.57 -12.72 2.15
C GLN A 56 2.73 -11.60 1.52
N GLN A 57 1.63 -11.19 2.15
CA GLN A 57 0.79 -10.11 1.63
C GLN A 57 1.49 -8.75 1.65
N LYS A 58 2.32 -8.49 2.67
CA LYS A 58 3.20 -7.31 2.74
C LYS A 58 4.20 -7.31 1.59
N VAL A 59 4.87 -8.44 1.34
CA VAL A 59 5.80 -8.59 0.21
C VAL A 59 5.13 -8.28 -1.13
N VAL A 60 3.91 -8.78 -1.37
CA VAL A 60 3.19 -8.50 -2.63
C VAL A 60 2.93 -6.99 -2.81
N ARG A 61 2.57 -6.27 -1.74
CA ARG A 61 2.32 -4.82 -1.81
C ARG A 61 3.59 -4.03 -2.08
N LEU A 62 4.68 -4.42 -1.42
CA LEU A 62 5.98 -3.80 -1.62
C LEU A 62 6.48 -4.02 -3.05
N ARG A 63 6.23 -5.19 -3.63
CA ARG A 63 6.53 -5.44 -5.05
C ARG A 63 5.76 -4.52 -5.97
N GLU A 64 4.44 -4.41 -5.82
CA GLU A 64 3.64 -3.48 -6.65
C GLU A 64 4.11 -2.02 -6.53
N ALA A 65 4.49 -1.61 -5.32
CA ALA A 65 5.06 -0.29 -5.07
C ALA A 65 6.43 -0.10 -5.76
N CYS A 66 7.31 -1.10 -5.67
CA CYS A 66 8.62 -1.08 -6.32
C CYS A 66 8.49 -1.06 -7.84
N ASP A 67 7.59 -1.88 -8.40
CA ASP A 67 7.34 -1.95 -9.84
C ASP A 67 6.91 -0.60 -10.42
N LEU A 68 6.09 0.17 -9.69
CA LEU A 68 5.68 1.53 -10.08
C LEU A 68 6.85 2.52 -10.09
N LEU A 69 7.85 2.30 -9.26
CA LEU A 69 9.07 3.14 -9.17
C LEU A 69 10.20 2.62 -10.07
N GLY A 70 9.99 1.51 -10.79
CA GLY A 70 11.04 0.86 -11.58
C GLY A 70 12.15 0.23 -10.72
N LEU A 71 11.86 -0.11 -9.46
CA LEU A 71 12.79 -0.72 -8.51
C LEU A 71 12.57 -2.23 -8.44
N ALA A 72 13.65 -3.00 -8.24
CA ALA A 72 13.57 -4.43 -8.00
C ALA A 72 13.50 -4.74 -6.50
N PHE A 73 12.35 -5.26 -6.04
CA PHE A 73 12.20 -5.72 -4.65
C PHE A 73 13.14 -6.91 -4.34
N GLY A 74 13.88 -6.82 -3.25
CA GLY A 74 14.92 -7.79 -2.86
C GLY A 74 16.31 -7.51 -3.47
N ARG A 75 16.44 -6.48 -4.32
CA ARG A 75 17.73 -5.97 -4.80
C ARG A 75 17.92 -4.50 -4.41
N ASP A 76 16.99 -3.65 -4.84
CA ASP A 76 17.03 -2.21 -4.62
C ASP A 76 16.31 -1.82 -3.32
N VAL A 77 15.36 -2.65 -2.87
CA VAL A 77 14.60 -2.48 -1.64
C VAL A 77 14.57 -3.79 -0.86
N GLU A 78 15.11 -3.79 0.35
CA GLU A 78 15.03 -4.92 1.29
C GLU A 78 14.32 -4.50 2.58
N VAL A 79 13.38 -5.32 3.05
CA VAL A 79 12.58 -5.04 4.25
C VAL A 79 12.71 -6.19 5.25
N GLY A 80 13.22 -5.88 6.45
CA GLY A 80 13.26 -6.82 7.56
C GLY A 80 11.89 -6.93 8.24
N PHE A 81 11.16 -8.02 8.03
CA PHE A 81 9.91 -8.29 8.75
C PHE A 81 10.18 -8.87 10.13
N ARG A 82 10.28 -8.00 11.15
CA ARG A 82 10.29 -8.40 12.56
C ARG A 82 8.96 -9.06 12.96
#